data_AF-A0A8J3LMJ1-F1
#
_entry.id   AF-A0A8J3LMJ1-F1
#
_cell.length_a   1.000
_cell.length_b   1.000
_cell.length_c   1.000
_cell.angle_alpha   90.00
_cell.angle_beta   90.00
_cell.angle_gamma   90.00
#
_symmetry.space_group_name_H-M   'P 1'
#
loop_
_entity.id
_entity.type
_entity.pdbx_description
1 polymer ?
#
loop_
_entity_poly.entity_id
_entity_poly.type
_entity_poly.pdbx_seq_one_letter_code
_entity_poly.pdbx_strand_id
1 'polypeptide(L)'
;MTNPIADISVPELSRRIASLERQEVGRSALDVCTLTMDLRHQYRRALVARDQAALALVTRERWTAADVAEVICGHRACAPRAAVILEWTGLTPDDGTARDLADRQQIAEQLRELLSLAYDKALRLIPAAPVDLNLPAEPTARLAYCAHWLRFVDGYRAANEASRILFAAILVHHHGWPVPDVAELGGVTTDEVSAALAAAAASPPSDADSGLLAQLALLDRVLEHNTERLLAVRDRALTDSLADGVPERIVAAHIGTPDQERSAAHTMEPCPA
;
A
#
# COMPACT_ATOMS: atom_id res chain seq x y z
N MET A 1 16.25 18.66 -19.83
CA MET A 1 14.95 18.29 -19.26
C MET A 1 15.14 17.89 -17.80
N THR A 2 14.15 18.12 -16.96
CA THR A 2 14.20 17.86 -15.51
C THR A 2 13.97 16.38 -15.22
N ASN A 3 14.80 15.79 -14.35
CA ASN A 3 14.62 14.42 -13.86
C ASN A 3 13.21 14.28 -13.23
N PRO A 4 12.35 13.34 -13.69
CA PRO A 4 10.94 13.23 -13.29
C PRO A 4 10.70 12.84 -11.84
N ILE A 5 11.77 12.47 -11.12
CA ILE A 5 11.75 12.11 -9.71
C ILE A 5 12.68 13.00 -8.86
N ALA A 6 13.12 14.14 -9.38
CA ALA A 6 13.97 15.08 -8.65
C ALA A 6 13.34 15.64 -7.36
N ASP A 7 12.01 15.62 -7.27
CA ASP A 7 11.23 16.04 -6.10
C ASP A 7 11.20 14.99 -4.98
N ILE A 8 11.57 13.74 -5.25
CA ILE A 8 11.54 12.67 -4.26
C ILE A 8 12.74 12.81 -3.32
N SER A 9 12.47 13.19 -2.06
CA SER A 9 13.49 13.27 -1.01
C SER A 9 13.48 12.03 -0.13
N VAL A 10 14.27 11.01 -0.49
CA VAL A 10 14.48 9.80 0.32
C VAL A 10 14.91 10.13 1.77
N PRO A 11 15.85 11.07 2.03
CA PRO A 11 16.22 11.42 3.39
C PRO A 11 15.06 11.99 4.21
N GLU A 12 14.17 12.76 3.60
CA GLU A 12 13.01 13.32 4.30
C GLU A 12 11.97 12.23 4.64
N LEU A 13 11.70 11.32 3.71
CA LEU A 13 10.82 10.17 3.96
C LEU A 13 11.36 9.28 5.09
N SER A 14 12.67 9.02 5.08
CA SER A 14 13.35 8.28 6.14
C SER A 14 13.20 8.99 7.50
N ARG A 15 13.39 10.31 7.56
CA ARG A 15 13.15 11.11 8.77
C ARG A 15 11.69 11.05 9.22
N ARG A 16 10.71 11.09 8.30
CA ARG A 16 9.29 10.94 8.61
C ARG A 16 9.02 9.59 9.28
N ILE A 17 9.51 8.48 8.71
CA ILE A 17 9.37 7.13 9.30
C ILE A 17 10.01 7.07 10.69
N ALA A 18 11.23 7.60 10.84
CA ALA A 18 11.92 7.62 12.14
C ALA A 18 11.23 8.52 13.18
N SER A 19 10.44 9.51 12.75
CA SER A 19 9.69 10.37 13.67
C SER A 19 8.46 9.67 14.27
N LEU A 20 7.91 8.64 13.62
CA LEU A 20 6.73 7.91 14.10
C LEU A 20 6.93 7.30 15.50
N GLU A 21 8.15 6.91 15.87
CA GLU A 21 8.44 6.35 17.20
C GLU A 21 8.55 7.41 18.30
N ARG A 22 8.63 8.69 17.93
CA ARG A 22 8.78 9.81 18.88
C ARG A 22 7.46 10.55 19.14
N GLN A 23 6.41 10.17 18.44
CA GLN A 23 5.08 10.79 18.53
C GLN A 23 4.16 9.98 19.45
N GLU A 24 2.99 10.55 19.77
CA GLU A 24 1.91 9.82 20.43
C GLU A 24 1.47 8.62 19.58
N VAL A 25 1.37 7.44 20.18
CA VAL A 25 1.13 6.17 19.48
C VAL A 25 -0.12 6.20 18.59
N GLY A 26 -1.22 6.80 19.05
CA GLY A 26 -2.45 6.94 18.27
C GLY A 26 -2.25 7.76 16.99
N ARG A 27 -1.53 8.88 17.09
CA ARG A 27 -1.17 9.70 15.93
C ARG A 27 -0.22 8.95 15.00
N SER A 28 0.79 8.27 15.54
CA SER A 28 1.73 7.47 14.76
C SER A 28 1.05 6.37 13.96
N ALA A 29 -0.01 5.74 14.50
CA ALA A 29 -0.80 4.73 13.81
C ALA A 29 -1.57 5.30 12.62
N LEU A 30 -2.07 6.54 12.71
CA LEU A 30 -2.71 7.23 11.58
C LEU A 30 -1.67 7.68 10.54
N ASP A 31 -0.58 8.29 11.00
CA ASP A 31 0.46 8.85 10.15
C ASP A 31 1.20 7.77 9.35
N VAL A 32 1.44 6.58 9.94
CA VAL A 32 2.10 5.47 9.23
C VAL A 32 1.26 4.96 8.06
N CYS A 33 -0.06 4.92 8.18
CA CYS A 33 -0.93 4.46 7.10
C CYS A 33 -0.90 5.43 5.92
N THR A 34 -1.02 6.74 6.19
CA THR A 34 -0.87 7.78 5.17
C THR A 34 0.51 7.70 4.50
N LEU A 35 1.56 7.52 5.30
CA LEU A 35 2.93 7.43 4.80
C LEU A 35 3.15 6.21 3.89
N THR A 36 2.53 5.05 4.18
CA THR A 36 2.63 3.89 3.27
C THR A 36 1.93 4.12 1.93
N MET A 37 0.84 4.89 1.89
CA MET A 37 0.18 5.28 0.63
C MET A 37 1.08 6.23 -0.17
N ASP A 38 1.64 7.26 0.49
CA ASP A 38 2.59 8.20 -0.12
C ASP A 38 3.81 7.47 -0.70
N LEU A 39 4.41 6.56 0.09
CA LEU A 39 5.59 5.78 -0.32
C LEU A 39 5.28 4.86 -1.50
N ARG A 40 4.11 4.21 -1.54
CA ARG A 40 3.70 3.40 -2.70
C ARG A 40 3.60 4.24 -3.97
N HIS A 41 3.00 5.42 -3.87
CA HIS A 41 2.88 6.33 -5.01
C HIS A 41 4.26 6.78 -5.52
N GLN A 42 5.15 7.18 -4.61
CA GLN A 42 6.51 7.60 -4.97
C GLN A 42 7.35 6.45 -5.53
N TYR A 43 7.23 5.25 -4.96
CA TYR A 43 7.90 4.05 -5.45
C TYR A 43 7.44 3.72 -6.88
N ARG A 44 6.12 3.75 -7.15
CA ARG A 44 5.60 3.57 -8.51
C ARG A 44 6.16 4.61 -9.49
N ARG A 45 6.25 5.88 -9.09
CA ARG A 45 6.86 6.94 -9.93
C ARG A 45 8.33 6.66 -10.23
N ALA A 46 9.10 6.18 -9.24
CA ALA A 46 10.50 5.83 -9.41
C ALA A 46 10.68 4.65 -10.37
N LEU A 47 9.84 3.60 -10.27
CA LEU A 47 9.85 2.46 -11.20
C LEU A 47 9.55 2.90 -12.64
N VAL A 48 8.52 3.72 -12.85
CA VAL A 48 8.20 4.25 -14.19
C VAL A 48 9.39 5.03 -14.76
N ALA A 49 9.97 5.93 -13.96
CA ALA A 49 11.12 6.73 -14.42
C ALA A 49 12.33 5.84 -14.74
N ARG A 50 12.62 4.83 -13.91
CA ARG A 50 13.68 3.84 -14.18
C ARG A 50 13.43 3.13 -15.50
N ASP A 51 12.23 2.63 -15.72
CA ASP A 51 11.90 1.83 -16.89
C ASP A 51 11.91 2.67 -18.18
N GLN A 52 11.52 3.96 -18.11
CA GLN A 52 11.67 4.92 -19.21
C GLN A 52 13.14 5.12 -19.62
N ALA A 53 14.05 5.23 -18.66
CA ALA A 53 15.48 5.34 -18.93
C ALA A 53 16.06 4.05 -19.51
N ALA A 54 15.63 2.89 -19.01
CA ALA A 54 16.02 1.60 -19.56
C ALA A 54 15.60 1.47 -21.04
N LEU A 55 14.36 1.86 -21.37
CA LEU A 55 13.86 1.85 -22.73
C LEU A 55 14.62 2.82 -23.65
N ALA A 56 15.00 4.00 -23.14
CA ALA A 56 15.81 4.97 -23.88
C ALA A 56 17.18 4.39 -24.27
N LEU A 57 17.84 3.68 -23.37
CA LEU A 57 19.16 3.08 -23.60
C LEU A 57 19.10 1.92 -24.60
N VAL A 58 18.06 1.09 -24.55
CA VAL A 58 17.85 0.02 -25.53
C VAL A 58 17.59 0.59 -26.92
N THR A 59 16.74 1.61 -27.02
CA THR A 59 16.35 2.21 -28.31
C THR A 59 17.44 3.05 -28.96
N ARG A 60 18.26 3.77 -28.17
CA ARG A 60 19.24 4.73 -28.69
C ARG A 60 20.69 4.26 -28.61
N GLU A 61 21.03 3.52 -27.57
CA GLU A 61 22.42 3.12 -27.27
C GLU A 61 22.67 1.62 -27.53
N ARG A 62 21.71 0.91 -28.14
CA ARG A 62 21.79 -0.53 -28.46
C ARG A 62 22.04 -1.42 -27.24
N TRP A 63 21.63 -0.98 -26.05
CA TRP A 63 21.65 -1.85 -24.88
C TRP A 63 20.77 -3.07 -25.10
N THR A 64 21.19 -4.19 -24.53
CA THR A 64 20.40 -5.42 -24.48
C THR A 64 19.63 -5.53 -23.17
N ALA A 65 18.65 -6.42 -23.10
CA ALA A 65 18.00 -6.78 -21.83
C ALA A 65 19.02 -7.23 -20.75
N ALA A 66 20.13 -7.85 -21.14
CA ALA A 66 21.18 -8.25 -20.21
C ALA A 66 21.97 -7.05 -19.64
N ASP A 67 22.16 -5.99 -20.42
CA ASP A 67 22.82 -4.75 -19.94
C ASP A 67 21.91 -4.00 -18.96
N VAL A 68 20.61 -3.93 -19.27
CA VAL A 68 19.60 -3.38 -18.36
C VAL A 68 19.53 -4.22 -17.07
N ALA A 69 19.54 -5.55 -17.17
CA ALA A 69 19.51 -6.45 -16.02
C ALA A 69 20.75 -6.30 -15.12
N GLU A 70 21.92 -6.03 -15.68
CA GLU A 70 23.12 -5.75 -14.88
C GLU A 70 22.93 -4.53 -13.98
N VAL A 71 22.27 -3.47 -14.49
CA VAL A 71 22.04 -2.25 -13.70
C VAL A 71 20.87 -2.41 -12.72
N ILE A 72 19.74 -2.96 -13.17
CA ILE A 72 18.52 -3.04 -12.35
C ILE A 72 18.59 -4.17 -11.32
N CYS A 73 19.18 -5.31 -11.70
CA CYS A 73 19.21 -6.51 -10.86
C CYS A 73 20.60 -6.84 -10.32
N GLY A 74 21.65 -6.13 -10.75
CA GLY A 74 23.04 -6.44 -10.39
C GLY A 74 23.60 -7.69 -11.08
N HIS A 75 22.86 -8.31 -12.01
CA HIS A 75 23.29 -9.55 -12.66
C HIS A 75 22.64 -9.78 -14.03
N ARG A 76 23.48 -9.91 -15.08
CA ARG A 76 23.04 -10.17 -16.48
C ARG A 76 22.09 -11.36 -16.66
N ALA A 77 22.19 -12.41 -15.84
CA ALA A 77 21.28 -13.57 -15.95
C ALA A 77 19.81 -13.23 -15.65
N CYS A 78 19.53 -12.07 -15.06
CA CYS A 78 18.19 -11.55 -14.89
C CYS A 78 17.62 -10.90 -16.17
N ALA A 79 18.26 -11.10 -17.34
CA ALA A 79 17.78 -10.62 -18.63
C ALA A 79 16.30 -10.93 -18.93
N PRO A 80 15.73 -12.10 -18.57
CA PRO A 80 14.30 -12.34 -18.77
C PRO A 80 13.40 -11.35 -18.04
N ARG A 81 13.75 -10.96 -16.80
CA ARG A 81 13.02 -9.95 -16.03
C ARG A 81 13.16 -8.56 -16.65
N ALA A 82 14.35 -8.22 -17.13
CA ALA A 82 14.55 -6.96 -17.85
C ALA A 82 13.79 -6.92 -19.20
N ALA A 83 13.61 -8.06 -19.87
CA ALA A 83 12.80 -8.14 -21.08
C ALA A 83 11.34 -7.78 -20.81
N VAL A 84 10.75 -8.27 -19.71
CA VAL A 84 9.40 -7.89 -19.27
C VAL A 84 9.27 -6.38 -19.08
N ILE A 85 10.30 -5.74 -18.49
CA ILE A 85 10.34 -4.27 -18.33
C ILE A 85 10.31 -3.56 -19.69
N LEU A 86 11.11 -4.03 -20.64
CA LEU A 86 11.24 -3.42 -21.96
C LEU A 86 10.02 -3.66 -22.86
N GLU A 87 9.28 -4.74 -22.62
CA GLU A 87 8.05 -5.09 -23.34
C GLU A 87 6.80 -4.41 -22.76
N TRP A 88 6.91 -3.74 -21.60
CA TRP A 88 5.79 -3.06 -20.98
C TRP A 88 5.31 -1.88 -21.84
N THR A 89 4.15 -2.07 -22.48
CA THR A 89 3.61 -1.22 -23.57
C THR A 89 3.16 0.18 -23.15
N GLY A 90 3.33 0.56 -21.88
CA GLY A 90 2.92 1.84 -21.31
C GLY A 90 3.98 2.94 -21.33
N LEU A 91 5.18 2.66 -21.84
CA LEU A 91 6.33 3.56 -21.72
C LEU A 91 6.70 4.27 -23.01
N THR A 92 6.89 5.59 -22.88
CA THR A 92 7.63 6.39 -23.87
C THR A 92 9.07 6.53 -23.37
N PRO A 93 10.10 6.19 -24.17
CA PRO A 93 11.49 6.39 -23.79
C PRO A 93 11.74 7.88 -23.55
N ASP A 94 12.46 8.20 -22.47
CA ASP A 94 12.92 9.56 -22.24
C ASP A 94 14.33 9.79 -22.81
N ASP A 95 15.00 10.87 -22.40
CA ASP A 95 16.39 11.15 -22.77
C ASP A 95 17.39 10.67 -21.71
N GLY A 96 17.03 9.65 -20.92
CA GLY A 96 17.84 9.13 -19.83
C GLY A 96 19.14 8.48 -20.30
N THR A 97 20.20 8.67 -19.51
CA THR A 97 21.52 8.05 -19.70
C THR A 97 21.69 6.82 -18.82
N ALA A 98 22.79 6.07 -19.02
CA ALA A 98 23.17 4.96 -18.15
C ALA A 98 23.28 5.37 -16.66
N ARG A 99 23.75 6.60 -16.42
CA ARG A 99 23.82 7.19 -15.07
C ARG A 99 22.43 7.46 -14.51
N ASP A 100 21.53 8.01 -15.32
CA ASP A 100 20.15 8.25 -14.89
C ASP A 100 19.43 6.94 -14.55
N LEU A 101 19.65 5.87 -15.31
CA LEU A 101 19.10 4.55 -15.00
C LEU A 101 19.60 4.05 -13.63
N ALA A 102 20.91 4.14 -13.37
CA ALA A 102 21.49 3.73 -12.09
C ALA A 102 20.96 4.57 -10.91
N ASP A 103 20.91 5.90 -11.06
CA ASP A 103 20.41 6.82 -10.03
C ASP A 103 18.92 6.55 -9.73
N ARG A 104 18.10 6.30 -10.76
CA ARG A 104 16.66 5.99 -10.60
C ARG A 104 16.42 4.61 -9.98
N GLN A 105 17.23 3.60 -10.33
CA GLN A 105 17.19 2.29 -9.69
C GLN A 105 17.55 2.41 -8.21
N GLN A 106 18.59 3.15 -7.86
CA GLN A 106 18.98 3.37 -6.47
C GLN A 106 17.84 4.02 -5.67
N ILE A 107 17.16 5.02 -6.23
CA ILE A 107 15.99 5.65 -5.58
C ILE A 107 14.85 4.63 -5.42
N ALA A 108 14.56 3.81 -6.43
CA ALA A 108 13.52 2.79 -6.35
C ALA A 108 13.81 1.76 -5.24
N GLU A 109 15.06 1.30 -5.12
CA GLU A 109 15.49 0.39 -4.05
C GLU A 109 15.33 1.02 -2.66
N GLN A 110 15.78 2.27 -2.50
CA GLN A 110 15.63 2.99 -1.24
C GLN A 110 14.15 3.18 -0.87
N LEU A 111 13.28 3.51 -1.83
CA LEU A 111 11.84 3.64 -1.57
C LEU A 111 11.21 2.30 -1.20
N ARG A 112 11.64 1.19 -1.80
CA ARG A 112 11.20 -0.17 -1.43
C ARG A 112 11.59 -0.51 0.01
N GLU A 113 12.83 -0.20 0.41
CA GLU A 113 13.29 -0.40 1.80
C GLU A 113 12.48 0.45 2.79
N LEU A 114 12.23 1.72 2.45
CA LEU A 114 11.40 2.59 3.28
C LEU A 114 9.95 2.11 3.35
N LEU A 115 9.41 1.56 2.27
CA LEU A 115 8.07 0.98 2.26
C LEU A 115 7.98 -0.25 3.17
N SER A 116 8.93 -1.18 3.10
CA SER A 116 9.04 -2.31 4.03
C SER A 116 9.14 -1.84 5.47
N LEU A 117 10.00 -0.86 5.74
CA LEU A 117 10.14 -0.28 7.09
C LEU A 117 8.84 0.37 7.58
N ALA A 118 8.11 1.05 6.71
CA ALA A 118 6.81 1.64 7.06
C ALA A 118 5.77 0.56 7.38
N TYR A 119 5.76 -0.57 6.66
CA TYR A 119 4.91 -1.71 6.99
C TYR A 119 5.26 -2.33 8.35
N ASP A 120 6.55 -2.50 8.66
CA ASP A 120 7.00 -2.97 9.98
C ASP A 120 6.61 -2.02 11.12
N LYS A 121 6.54 -0.71 10.84
CA LYS A 121 6.02 0.28 11.80
C LYS A 121 4.51 0.16 11.94
N ALA A 122 3.78 -0.01 10.83
CA ALA A 122 2.33 -0.18 10.84
C ALA A 122 1.90 -1.42 11.66
N LEU A 123 2.58 -2.55 11.46
CA LEU A 123 2.38 -3.79 12.22
C LEU A 123 2.51 -3.61 13.74
N ARG A 124 3.34 -2.66 14.19
CA ARG A 124 3.53 -2.36 15.61
C ARG A 124 2.59 -1.28 16.14
N LEU A 125 2.41 -0.20 15.39
CA LEU A 125 1.72 1.01 15.85
C LEU A 125 0.21 0.86 15.86
N ILE A 126 -0.36 0.22 14.84
CA ILE A 126 -1.81 0.05 14.70
C ILE A 126 -2.42 -0.72 15.88
N PRO A 127 -1.91 -1.91 16.26
CA PRO A 127 -2.47 -2.63 17.41
C PRO A 127 -2.17 -1.93 18.75
N ALA A 128 -1.09 -1.15 18.83
CA ALA A 128 -0.70 -0.42 20.03
C ALA A 128 -1.50 0.89 20.24
N ALA A 129 -2.29 1.34 19.26
CA ALA A 129 -3.06 2.57 19.36
C ALA A 129 -4.05 2.48 20.55
N PRO A 130 -3.96 3.38 21.56
CA PRO A 130 -4.74 3.30 22.80
C PRO A 130 -6.15 3.89 22.64
N VAL A 131 -6.89 3.42 21.63
CA VAL A 131 -8.19 3.99 21.23
C VAL A 131 -9.22 3.92 22.36
N ASP A 132 -9.19 2.83 23.14
CA ASP A 132 -10.05 2.60 24.30
C ASP A 132 -9.71 3.50 25.50
N LEU A 133 -8.44 3.88 25.66
CA LEU A 133 -7.98 4.73 26.77
C LEU A 133 -8.15 6.22 26.50
N ASN A 134 -8.19 6.61 25.23
CA ASN A 134 -8.25 8.01 24.79
C ASN A 134 -9.66 8.45 24.35
N LEU A 135 -10.69 7.73 24.78
CA LEU A 135 -12.08 8.07 24.46
C LEU A 135 -12.47 9.43 25.03
N PRO A 136 -13.05 10.34 24.22
CA PRO A 136 -13.62 11.58 24.73
C PRO A 136 -14.68 11.33 25.83
N ALA A 137 -14.68 12.20 26.83
CA ALA A 137 -15.64 12.12 27.93
C ALA A 137 -17.07 12.39 27.45
N GLU A 138 -17.25 13.38 26.55
CA GLU A 138 -18.55 13.76 26.01
C GLU A 138 -19.11 12.65 25.10
N PRO A 139 -20.34 12.16 25.34
CA PRO A 139 -20.89 10.99 24.64
C PRO A 139 -20.90 11.08 23.10
N THR A 140 -21.29 12.22 22.53
CA THR A 140 -21.36 12.35 21.07
C THR A 140 -19.98 12.43 20.42
N ALA A 141 -19.03 13.12 21.06
CA ALA A 141 -17.62 13.12 20.67
C ALA A 141 -16.99 11.73 20.76
N ARG A 142 -17.37 10.93 21.77
CA ARG A 142 -16.94 9.53 21.89
C ARG A 142 -17.40 8.68 20.71
N LEU A 143 -18.68 8.78 20.35
CA LEU A 143 -19.25 8.07 19.19
C LEU A 143 -18.61 8.53 17.88
N ALA A 144 -18.41 9.84 17.70
CA ALA A 144 -17.72 10.39 16.54
C ALA A 144 -16.28 9.88 16.42
N TYR A 145 -15.57 9.78 17.54
CA TYR A 145 -14.20 9.28 17.61
C TYR A 145 -14.11 7.80 17.21
N CYS A 146 -14.97 6.94 17.75
CA CYS A 146 -15.03 5.52 17.37
C CYS A 146 -15.35 5.36 15.88
N ALA A 147 -16.34 6.11 15.37
CA ALA A 147 -16.73 6.06 13.96
C ALA A 147 -15.60 6.54 13.03
N HIS A 148 -14.82 7.55 13.44
CA HIS A 148 -13.65 8.00 12.69
C HIS A 148 -12.59 6.90 12.59
N TRP A 149 -12.25 6.25 13.71
CA TRP A 149 -11.28 5.14 13.72
C TRP A 149 -11.73 3.94 12.89
N LEU A 150 -13.02 3.58 12.95
CA LEU A 150 -13.55 2.47 12.15
C LEU A 150 -13.48 2.77 10.66
N ARG A 151 -13.94 3.95 10.21
CA ARG A 151 -13.81 4.37 8.80
C ARG A 151 -12.36 4.40 8.34
N PHE A 152 -11.46 4.82 9.21
CA PHE A 152 -10.03 4.85 8.91
C PHE A 152 -9.44 3.45 8.71
N VAL A 153 -9.67 2.53 9.65
CA VAL A 153 -9.14 1.16 9.56
C VAL A 153 -9.77 0.42 8.36
N ASP A 154 -11.06 0.63 8.11
CA ASP A 154 -11.76 0.06 6.95
C ASP A 154 -11.14 0.51 5.62
N GLY A 155 -10.97 1.82 5.43
CA GLY A 155 -10.33 2.37 4.23
C GLY A 155 -8.90 1.88 4.03
N TYR A 156 -8.13 1.74 5.11
CA TYR A 156 -6.76 1.22 5.02
C TYR A 156 -6.72 -0.29 4.78
N ARG A 157 -7.67 -1.06 5.33
CA ARG A 157 -7.82 -2.51 5.03
C ARG A 157 -8.13 -2.73 3.56
N ALA A 158 -9.09 -2.01 2.99
CA ALA A 158 -9.41 -2.10 1.56
C ALA A 158 -8.20 -1.77 0.68
N ALA A 159 -7.43 -0.73 1.03
CA ALA A 159 -6.20 -0.38 0.31
C ALA A 159 -5.09 -1.44 0.45
N ASN A 160 -5.00 -2.12 1.61
CA ASN A 160 -4.06 -3.20 1.86
C ASN A 160 -4.44 -4.46 1.06
N GLU A 161 -5.72 -4.83 1.06
CA GLU A 161 -6.26 -5.95 0.28
C GLU A 161 -6.00 -5.77 -1.21
N ALA A 162 -6.38 -4.62 -1.78
CA ALA A 162 -6.12 -4.30 -3.18
C ALA A 162 -4.62 -4.38 -3.52
N SER A 163 -3.75 -3.96 -2.58
CA SER A 163 -2.30 -4.07 -2.74
C SER A 163 -1.85 -5.52 -2.71
N ARG A 164 -2.30 -6.34 -1.75
CA ARG A 164 -1.94 -7.76 -1.69
C ARG A 164 -2.28 -8.48 -2.99
N ILE A 165 -3.51 -8.31 -3.47
CA ILE A 165 -4.00 -8.93 -4.70
C ILE A 165 -3.15 -8.49 -5.90
N LEU A 166 -2.90 -7.18 -6.04
CA LEU A 166 -2.10 -6.64 -7.14
C LEU A 166 -0.64 -7.11 -7.09
N PHE A 167 -0.01 -7.12 -5.91
CA PHE A 167 1.38 -7.56 -5.75
C PHE A 167 1.52 -9.06 -6.00
N ALA A 168 0.56 -9.89 -5.57
CA ALA A 168 0.52 -11.31 -5.91
C ALA A 168 0.40 -11.50 -7.44
N ALA A 169 -0.50 -10.77 -8.10
CA ALA A 169 -0.65 -10.82 -9.56
C ALA A 169 0.61 -10.32 -10.29
N ILE A 170 1.33 -9.34 -9.75
CA ILE A 170 2.64 -8.88 -10.27
C ILE A 170 3.69 -9.99 -10.15
N LEU A 171 3.77 -10.71 -9.03
CA LEU A 171 4.71 -11.84 -8.90
C LEU A 171 4.45 -12.94 -9.94
N VAL A 172 3.18 -13.19 -10.28
CA VAL A 172 2.83 -14.12 -11.36
C VAL A 172 3.22 -13.55 -12.72
N HIS A 173 2.73 -12.35 -13.03
CA HIS A 173 2.83 -11.80 -14.38
C HIS A 173 4.26 -11.39 -14.73
N HIS A 174 4.96 -10.70 -13.82
CA HIS A 174 6.28 -10.11 -14.07
C HIS A 174 7.43 -11.01 -13.62
N HIS A 175 7.21 -11.91 -12.66
CA HIS A 175 8.26 -12.78 -12.10
C HIS A 175 8.04 -14.27 -12.38
N GLY A 176 6.91 -14.66 -13.01
CA GLY A 176 6.64 -16.03 -13.44
C GLY A 176 6.35 -17.00 -12.30
N TRP A 177 5.94 -16.50 -11.12
CA TRP A 177 5.63 -17.37 -9.98
C TRP A 177 4.32 -18.15 -10.21
N PRO A 178 4.20 -19.37 -9.68
CA PRO A 178 2.94 -20.11 -9.75
C PRO A 178 1.82 -19.38 -8.99
N VAL A 179 0.63 -19.30 -9.60
CA VAL A 179 -0.56 -18.68 -9.00
C VAL A 179 -0.89 -19.26 -7.60
N PRO A 180 -0.86 -20.59 -7.39
CA PRO A 180 -1.16 -21.15 -6.06
C PRO A 180 -0.19 -20.66 -4.97
N ASP A 181 1.10 -20.61 -5.29
CA ASP A 181 2.15 -20.26 -4.33
C ASP A 181 2.06 -18.80 -3.88
N VAL A 182 1.81 -17.88 -4.82
CA VAL A 182 1.63 -16.46 -4.47
C VAL A 182 0.30 -16.20 -3.77
N ALA A 183 -0.74 -16.98 -4.09
CA ALA A 183 -2.05 -16.86 -3.46
C ALA A 183 -1.95 -17.25 -1.98
N GLU A 184 -1.32 -18.39 -1.69
CA GLU A 184 -1.03 -18.83 -0.33
C GLU A 184 -0.20 -17.80 0.44
N LEU A 185 0.92 -17.35 -0.15
CA LEU A 185 1.82 -16.38 0.48
C LEU A 185 1.11 -15.03 0.79
N GLY A 186 0.30 -14.57 -0.15
CA GLY A 186 -0.46 -13.33 -0.03
C GLY A 186 -1.73 -13.46 0.82
N GLY A 187 -2.11 -14.66 1.24
CA GLY A 187 -3.38 -14.92 1.92
C GLY A 187 -4.61 -14.59 1.07
N VAL A 188 -4.48 -14.61 -0.25
CA VAL A 188 -5.54 -14.30 -1.24
C VAL A 188 -5.92 -15.58 -1.99
N THR A 189 -7.03 -15.56 -2.70
CA THR A 189 -7.48 -16.68 -3.52
C THR A 189 -6.80 -16.68 -4.89
N THR A 190 -6.75 -17.86 -5.53
CA THR A 190 -6.27 -17.98 -6.91
C THR A 190 -7.12 -17.20 -7.89
N ASP A 191 -8.41 -17.06 -7.62
CA ASP A 191 -9.36 -16.34 -8.47
C ASP A 191 -9.13 -14.83 -8.41
N GLU A 192 -8.89 -14.28 -7.22
CA GLU A 192 -8.52 -12.86 -7.04
C GLU A 192 -7.21 -12.53 -7.77
N VAL A 193 -6.20 -13.39 -7.63
CA VAL A 193 -4.93 -13.23 -8.34
C VAL A 193 -5.15 -13.25 -9.86
N SER A 194 -5.94 -14.22 -10.34
CA SER A 194 -6.24 -14.38 -11.76
C SER A 194 -7.02 -13.18 -12.32
N ALA A 195 -8.00 -12.66 -11.58
CA ALA A 195 -8.77 -11.48 -11.96
C ALA A 195 -7.90 -10.21 -12.03
N ALA A 196 -6.85 -10.14 -11.21
CA ALA A 196 -5.94 -9.00 -11.17
C ALA A 196 -4.79 -9.05 -12.19
N LEU A 197 -4.62 -10.12 -12.97
CA LEU A 197 -3.54 -10.24 -13.95
C LEU A 197 -3.56 -9.12 -15.01
N ALA A 198 -4.74 -8.68 -15.45
CA ALA A 198 -4.86 -7.56 -16.37
C ALA A 198 -4.37 -6.24 -15.75
N ALA A 199 -4.67 -6.00 -14.47
CA ALA A 199 -4.19 -4.84 -13.73
C ALA A 199 -2.67 -4.91 -13.46
N ALA A 200 -2.14 -6.12 -13.25
CA ALA A 200 -0.70 -6.36 -13.12
C ALA A 200 0.04 -6.05 -14.43
N ALA A 201 -0.51 -6.47 -15.58
CA ALA A 201 0.02 -6.14 -16.90
C ALA A 201 0.04 -4.64 -17.19
N ALA A 202 -0.97 -3.91 -16.71
CA ALA A 202 -1.02 -2.44 -16.81
C ALA A 202 -0.16 -1.71 -15.76
N SER A 203 0.44 -2.43 -14.81
CA SER A 203 1.27 -1.85 -13.76
C SER A 203 2.75 -1.94 -14.12
N PRO A 204 3.57 -0.92 -13.76
CA PRO A 204 5.01 -0.98 -13.95
C PRO A 204 5.56 -2.25 -13.29
N PRO A 205 6.45 -2.99 -13.96
CA PRO A 205 7.11 -4.15 -13.37
C PRO A 205 7.82 -3.74 -12.08
N SER A 206 7.22 -4.12 -10.96
CA SER A 206 7.72 -3.77 -9.64
C SER A 206 8.74 -4.79 -9.15
N ASP A 207 9.59 -4.36 -8.23
CA ASP A 207 10.46 -5.26 -7.47
C ASP A 207 9.71 -5.85 -6.28
N ALA A 208 8.40 -6.10 -6.44
CA ALA A 208 7.63 -6.91 -5.52
C ALA A 208 8.38 -8.20 -5.27
N ASP A 209 8.56 -8.51 -3.99
CA ASP A 209 9.17 -9.75 -3.54
C ASP A 209 8.23 -10.46 -2.57
N SER A 210 8.55 -11.71 -2.29
CA SER A 210 7.79 -12.54 -1.37
C SER A 210 7.72 -11.98 0.05
N GLY A 211 8.73 -11.22 0.48
CA GLY A 211 8.79 -10.62 1.81
C GLY A 211 7.76 -9.50 1.97
N LEU A 212 7.68 -8.61 0.99
CA LEU A 212 6.69 -7.54 0.97
C LEU A 212 5.26 -8.10 0.93
N LEU A 213 5.02 -9.12 0.11
CA LEU A 213 3.70 -9.77 0.06
C LEU A 213 3.33 -10.41 1.41
N ALA A 214 4.27 -11.08 2.08
CA ALA A 214 4.06 -11.63 3.41
C ALA A 214 3.79 -10.55 4.47
N GLN A 215 4.47 -9.41 4.41
CA GLN A 215 4.20 -8.27 5.30
C GLN A 215 2.79 -7.73 5.13
N LEU A 216 2.31 -7.58 3.89
CA LEU A 216 0.94 -7.14 3.62
C LEU A 216 -0.09 -8.16 4.12
N ALA A 217 0.18 -9.46 3.98
CA ALA A 217 -0.66 -10.53 4.51
C ALA A 217 -0.72 -10.53 6.05
N LEU A 218 0.40 -10.24 6.73
CA LEU A 218 0.43 -10.02 8.18
C LEU A 218 -0.34 -8.77 8.58
N LEU A 219 -0.21 -7.68 7.83
CA LEU A 219 -0.88 -6.42 8.12
C LEU A 219 -2.41 -6.57 8.03
N ASP A 220 -2.91 -7.32 7.07
CA ASP A 220 -4.35 -7.60 6.97
C ASP A 220 -4.92 -8.26 8.23
N ARG A 221 -4.21 -9.27 8.78
CA ARG A 221 -4.59 -9.92 10.04
C ARG A 221 -4.59 -8.95 11.22
N VAL A 222 -3.60 -8.07 11.27
CA VAL A 222 -3.52 -7.00 12.30
C VAL A 222 -4.70 -6.03 12.16
N LEU A 223 -5.05 -5.65 10.93
CA LEU A 223 -6.17 -4.75 10.66
C LEU A 223 -7.51 -5.39 11.02
N GLU A 224 -7.71 -6.66 10.68
CA GLU A 224 -8.90 -7.42 11.05
C GLU A 224 -9.07 -7.49 12.56
N HIS A 225 -8.03 -7.90 13.29
CA HIS A 225 -8.07 -7.92 14.75
C HIS A 225 -8.34 -6.53 15.35
N ASN A 226 -7.73 -5.48 14.78
CA ASN A 226 -7.95 -4.12 15.25
C ASN A 226 -9.38 -3.63 14.96
N THR A 227 -9.98 -4.03 13.84
CA THR A 227 -11.39 -3.75 13.54
C THR A 227 -12.31 -4.39 14.58
N GLU A 228 -12.10 -5.66 14.93
CA GLU A 228 -12.88 -6.34 15.98
C GLU A 228 -12.77 -5.61 17.32
N ARG A 229 -11.55 -5.22 17.70
CA ARG A 229 -11.30 -4.43 18.91
C ARG A 229 -12.05 -3.10 18.90
N LEU A 230 -12.01 -2.38 17.77
CA LEU A 230 -12.69 -1.09 17.61
C LEU A 230 -14.21 -1.21 17.64
N LEU A 231 -14.76 -2.29 17.07
CA LEU A 231 -16.20 -2.57 17.14
C LEU A 231 -16.64 -2.80 18.59
N ALA A 232 -15.88 -3.56 19.38
CA ALA A 232 -16.18 -3.74 20.80
C ALA A 232 -16.14 -2.42 21.60
N VAL A 233 -15.17 -1.55 21.30
CA VAL A 233 -15.08 -0.20 21.90
C VAL A 233 -16.28 0.66 21.49
N ARG A 234 -16.67 0.64 20.21
CA ARG A 234 -17.86 1.33 19.70
C ARG A 234 -19.13 0.87 20.41
N ASP A 235 -19.33 -0.44 20.56
CA ASP A 235 -20.55 -1.00 21.13
C ASP A 235 -20.68 -0.65 22.62
N ARG A 236 -19.56 -0.59 23.35
CA ARG A 236 -19.53 -0.04 24.71
C ARG A 236 -19.88 1.45 24.71
N ALA A 237 -19.26 2.24 23.84
CA ALA A 237 -19.55 3.68 23.75
C ALA A 237 -21.02 3.98 23.40
N LEU A 238 -21.66 3.15 22.56
CA LEU A 238 -23.09 3.22 22.26
C LEU A 238 -23.93 2.94 23.50
N THR A 239 -23.60 1.87 24.23
CA THR A 239 -24.33 1.48 25.44
C THR A 239 -24.26 2.58 26.51
N ASP A 240 -23.06 3.13 26.73
CA ASP A 240 -22.84 4.22 27.69
C ASP A 240 -23.59 5.49 27.27
N SER A 241 -23.53 5.86 25.97
CA SER A 241 -24.22 7.04 25.45
C SER A 241 -25.75 6.97 25.62
N LEU A 242 -26.34 5.80 25.38
CA LEU A 242 -27.76 5.58 25.59
C LEU A 242 -28.13 5.65 27.08
N ALA A 243 -27.29 5.10 27.96
CA ALA A 243 -27.47 5.19 29.41
C ALA A 243 -27.37 6.63 29.93
N ASP A 244 -26.51 7.45 29.31
CA ASP A 244 -26.36 8.88 29.60
C ASP A 244 -27.50 9.75 29.01
N GLY A 245 -28.49 9.13 28.35
CA GLY A 245 -29.68 9.80 27.84
C GLY A 245 -29.49 10.47 26.47
N VAL A 246 -28.43 10.14 25.73
CA VAL A 246 -28.28 10.61 24.34
C VAL A 246 -29.42 10.04 23.48
N PRO A 247 -30.18 10.87 22.77
CA PRO A 247 -31.27 10.39 21.92
C PRO A 247 -30.80 9.40 20.85
N GLU A 248 -31.54 8.31 20.63
CA GLU A 248 -31.22 7.27 19.63
C GLU A 248 -30.95 7.84 18.24
N ARG A 249 -31.68 8.88 17.83
CA ARG A 249 -31.46 9.57 16.54
C ARG A 249 -30.07 10.19 16.40
N ILE A 250 -29.49 10.65 17.51
CA ILE A 250 -28.14 11.25 17.54
C ILE A 250 -27.09 10.13 17.52
N VAL A 251 -27.34 9.05 18.24
CA VAL A 251 -26.51 7.84 18.22
C VAL A 251 -26.45 7.28 16.79
N ALA A 252 -27.60 7.05 16.16
CA ALA A 252 -27.71 6.55 14.79
C ALA A 252 -26.99 7.43 13.74
N ALA A 253 -26.99 8.75 13.94
CA ALA A 253 -26.31 9.68 13.02
C ALA A 253 -24.78 9.56 13.02
N HIS A 254 -24.17 9.05 14.11
CA HIS A 254 -22.71 8.99 14.24
C HIS A 254 -22.11 7.65 13.82
N ILE A 255 -22.85 6.57 14.02
CA ILE A 255 -22.35 5.19 13.86
C ILE A 255 -23.13 4.39 12.81
N GLY A 256 -24.08 4.99 12.11
CA GLY A 256 -24.98 4.29 11.21
C GLY A 256 -25.98 3.42 11.99
N THR A 257 -27.04 2.97 11.31
CA THR A 257 -27.88 1.91 11.86
C THR A 257 -27.34 0.54 11.43
N PRO A 258 -27.50 -0.53 12.23
CA PRO A 258 -27.09 -1.88 11.86
C PRO A 258 -27.63 -2.34 10.49
N ASP A 259 -28.80 -1.81 10.07
CA ASP A 259 -29.43 -2.11 8.79
C ASP A 259 -28.79 -1.37 7.59
N GLN A 260 -28.07 -0.27 7.82
CA GLN A 260 -27.36 0.47 6.77
C GLN A 260 -25.98 -0.12 6.48
N GLU A 261 -25.30 -0.71 7.47
CA GLU A 261 -23.99 -1.36 7.29
C GLU A 261 -24.07 -2.61 6.39
N ARG A 262 -25.22 -3.31 6.37
CA ARG A 262 -25.44 -4.47 5.48
C ARG A 262 -25.72 -4.11 4.02
N SER A 263 -26.22 -2.91 3.75
CA SER A 263 -26.59 -2.51 2.38
C SER A 263 -25.44 -1.86 1.61
N ALA A 264 -24.41 -1.36 2.30
CA ALA A 264 -23.25 -0.71 1.67
C ALA A 264 -22.19 -1.71 1.13
N ALA A 265 -22.26 -2.98 1.52
CA ALA A 265 -21.31 -4.02 1.09
C ALA A 265 -21.50 -4.50 -0.37
N HIS A 266 -22.47 -3.98 -1.13
CA HIS A 266 -22.82 -4.51 -2.46
C HIS A 266 -23.01 -3.48 -3.58
N THR A 267 -22.57 -2.24 -3.42
CA THR A 267 -22.55 -1.27 -4.53
C THR A 267 -21.13 -0.78 -4.77
N MET A 268 -20.35 -1.60 -5.50
CA MET A 268 -19.25 -1.07 -6.29
C MET A 268 -19.85 -0.35 -7.50
N GLU A 269 -19.90 0.98 -7.46
CA GLU A 269 -20.04 1.74 -8.70
C GLU A 269 -18.76 1.55 -9.52
N PRO A 270 -18.85 1.25 -10.83
CA PRO A 270 -17.68 1.15 -11.69
C PRO A 270 -17.05 2.54 -11.85
N CYS A 271 -15.74 2.62 -11.63
CA CYS A 271 -14.96 3.81 -11.97
C CYS A 271 -15.09 4.11 -13.47
N PRO A 272 -15.41 5.36 -13.88
CA PRO A 272 -15.46 5.72 -15.29
C PRO A 272 -14.05 5.72 -15.91
N ALA A 273 -14.01 5.30 -17.18
CA ALA A 273 -12.83 5.04 -18.00
C ALA A 273 -11.93 6.24 -18.26
#